data_AF-A0A3B7QK60-F1
#
_entry.id   AF-A0A3B7QK60-F1
#
_cell.length_a   1.000
_cell.length_b   1.000
_cell.length_c   1.000
_cell.angle_alpha   90.00
_cell.angle_beta   90.00
_cell.angle_gamma   90.00
#
_symmetry.space_group_name_H-M   'P 1'
#
loop_
_entity.id
_entity.type
_entity.pdbx_description
1 polymer ?
#
loop_
_entity_poly.entity_id
_entity_poly.type
_entity_poly.pdbx_seq_one_letter_code
_entity_poly.pdbx_strand_id
1 'polypeptide(L)'
;MLAASHGLFLTAASAQPNYISSIKLNSIELASPVAAHQLRQVLGALPAKAQQQYAGCTGNYEYSAQTAKKALKFEVFTEDNPQVKSESIYKQSHSFQQLGAIKGRVWLSMNFSKNPQEQISLDGKKLSLPYSLAQFQKDFPQSAQGLKPNGKGTVLIILPAELKNYRQQPADFEAPYAAHLAFQFENGRLQKLEINQNIAC
;
A
#
# COMPACT_ATOMS: atom_id res chain seq x y z
N MET A 1 -36.77 -19.14 43.07
CA MET A 1 -36.43 -18.00 42.21
C MET A 1 -34.93 -17.88 42.14
N LEU A 2 -34.32 -18.06 40.96
CA LEU A 2 -33.00 -17.55 40.58
C LEU A 2 -32.84 -17.83 39.09
N ALA A 3 -33.15 -16.81 38.28
CA ALA A 3 -32.96 -16.84 36.84
C ALA A 3 -31.49 -16.48 36.57
N ALA A 4 -30.74 -17.42 35.98
CA ALA A 4 -29.40 -17.18 35.47
C ALA A 4 -29.51 -16.59 34.05
N SER A 5 -29.46 -15.27 33.96
CA SER A 5 -29.30 -14.53 32.71
C SER A 5 -27.91 -14.82 32.11
N HIS A 6 -27.87 -15.77 31.18
CA HIS A 6 -26.72 -15.97 30.32
C HIS A 6 -26.68 -14.82 29.31
N GLY A 7 -25.89 -13.79 29.63
CA GLY A 7 -25.51 -12.76 28.67
C GLY A 7 -24.71 -13.40 27.54
N LEU A 8 -25.36 -13.61 26.40
CA LEU A 8 -24.69 -13.85 25.13
C LEU A 8 -23.85 -12.62 24.80
N PHE A 9 -22.55 -12.69 25.09
CA PHE A 9 -21.57 -11.83 24.46
C PHE A 9 -21.51 -12.22 22.98
N LEU A 10 -22.36 -11.61 22.16
CA LEU A 10 -22.14 -11.50 20.73
C LEU A 10 -20.87 -10.65 20.56
N THR A 11 -19.71 -11.31 20.48
CA THR A 11 -18.53 -10.69 19.88
C THR A 11 -18.92 -10.35 18.45
N ALA A 12 -19.23 -9.08 18.19
CA ALA A 12 -19.38 -8.58 16.84
C ALA A 12 -18.08 -8.94 16.10
N ALA A 13 -18.16 -9.88 15.16
CA ALA A 13 -17.06 -10.13 14.24
C ALA A 13 -16.75 -8.77 13.60
N SER A 14 -15.58 -8.20 13.89
CA SER A 14 -15.15 -6.98 13.20
C SER A 14 -15.21 -7.29 11.71
N ALA A 15 -16.06 -6.57 10.98
CA ALA A 15 -16.18 -6.79 9.55
C ALA A 15 -14.79 -6.60 8.94
N GLN A 16 -14.31 -7.63 8.25
CA GLN A 16 -13.02 -7.56 7.58
C GLN A 16 -13.00 -6.35 6.64
N PRO A 17 -11.88 -5.62 6.51
CA PRO A 17 -11.78 -4.53 5.57
C PRO A 17 -12.14 -5.00 4.15
N ASN A 18 -12.62 -4.09 3.32
CA ASN A 18 -12.70 -4.36 1.90
C ASN A 18 -11.29 -4.68 1.37
N TYR A 19 -11.24 -5.44 0.27
CA TYR A 19 -9.99 -5.71 -0.43
C TYR A 19 -10.13 -5.42 -1.92
N ILE A 20 -8.97 -5.18 -2.54
CA ILE A 20 -8.79 -5.09 -3.99
C ILE A 20 -7.67 -6.03 -4.43
N SER A 21 -7.55 -6.28 -5.73
CA SER A 21 -6.51 -7.16 -6.28
C SER A 21 -5.53 -6.46 -7.21
N SER A 22 -5.86 -5.25 -7.66
CA SER A 22 -5.02 -4.43 -8.52
C SER A 22 -5.12 -2.96 -8.16
N ILE A 23 -3.99 -2.27 -8.25
CA ILE A 23 -3.88 -0.83 -8.11
C ILE A 23 -2.93 -0.31 -9.17
N LYS A 24 -3.46 0.49 -10.09
CA LYS A 24 -2.65 1.21 -11.07
C LYS A 24 -2.50 2.66 -10.66
N LEU A 25 -1.26 3.12 -10.55
CA LEU A 25 -0.92 4.53 -10.47
C LEU A 25 -0.30 4.92 -11.81
N ASN A 26 -0.95 5.84 -12.52
CA ASN A 26 -0.64 6.16 -13.91
C ASN A 26 -0.66 4.88 -14.76
N SER A 27 0.51 4.39 -15.20
CA SER A 27 0.64 3.17 -16.00
C SER A 27 1.36 2.03 -15.27
N ILE A 28 1.72 2.20 -13.99
CA ILE A 28 2.40 1.19 -13.19
C ILE A 28 1.41 0.44 -12.30
N GLU A 29 1.48 -0.88 -12.31
CA GLU A 29 0.75 -1.76 -11.38
C GLU A 29 1.52 -1.84 -10.06
N LEU A 30 0.85 -1.54 -8.95
CA LEU A 30 1.41 -1.44 -7.61
C LEU A 30 0.75 -2.42 -6.62
N ALA A 31 0.07 -3.46 -7.11
CA ALA A 31 -0.35 -4.58 -6.25
C ALA A 31 0.79 -5.61 -6.04
N SER A 32 1.87 -5.54 -6.82
CA SER A 32 3.00 -6.49 -6.77
C SER A 32 4.35 -5.79 -6.97
N PRO A 33 5.49 -6.46 -6.66
CA PRO A 33 6.81 -5.86 -6.77
C PRO A 33 7.09 -5.31 -8.18
N VAL A 34 7.67 -4.11 -8.24
CA VAL A 34 7.91 -3.39 -9.49
C VAL A 34 9.39 -3.19 -9.76
N ALA A 35 9.77 -3.08 -11.03
CA ALA A 35 11.16 -2.81 -11.38
C ALA A 35 11.52 -1.34 -11.07
N ALA A 36 12.72 -1.10 -10.53
CA ALA A 36 13.15 0.23 -10.08
C ALA A 36 13.05 1.31 -11.17
N HIS A 37 13.38 0.98 -12.43
CA HIS A 37 13.26 1.93 -13.55
C HIS A 37 11.82 2.40 -13.81
N GLN A 38 10.79 1.64 -13.40
CA GLN A 38 9.39 2.01 -13.58
C GLN A 38 8.95 3.09 -12.58
N LEU A 39 9.70 3.31 -11.49
CA LEU A 39 9.38 4.30 -10.46
C LEU A 39 9.40 5.75 -10.98
N ARG A 40 9.98 6.01 -12.16
CA ARG A 40 9.80 7.28 -12.87
C ARG A 40 8.32 7.60 -13.15
N GLN A 41 7.49 6.58 -13.33
CA GLN A 41 6.04 6.76 -13.54
C GLN A 41 5.32 7.18 -12.25
N VAL A 42 5.95 6.98 -11.09
CA VAL A 42 5.44 7.37 -9.78
C VAL A 42 5.94 8.76 -9.39
N LEU A 43 7.27 8.96 -9.47
CA LEU A 43 7.96 10.17 -9.01
C LEU A 43 8.08 11.26 -10.08
N GLY A 44 7.86 10.93 -11.36
CA GLY A 44 8.23 11.78 -12.49
C GLY A 44 9.72 11.63 -12.79
N ALA A 45 10.53 12.62 -12.42
CA ALA A 45 11.98 12.50 -12.49
C ALA A 45 12.49 11.67 -11.31
N LEU A 46 13.32 10.65 -11.60
CA LEU A 46 14.01 9.92 -10.54
C LEU A 46 15.13 10.80 -9.98
N PRO A 47 15.32 10.85 -8.66
CA PRO A 47 16.44 11.57 -8.09
C PRO A 47 17.76 10.90 -8.51
N ALA A 48 18.80 11.72 -8.71
CA ALA A 48 20.12 11.23 -9.11
C ALA A 48 20.73 10.25 -8.10
N LYS A 49 20.37 10.40 -6.81
CA LYS A 49 20.71 9.49 -5.73
C LYS A 49 19.45 9.14 -4.95
N ALA A 50 19.35 7.88 -4.52
CA ALA A 50 18.39 7.46 -3.52
C ALA A 50 19.10 7.37 -2.16
N GLN A 51 18.36 7.62 -1.07
CA GLN A 51 18.86 7.27 0.25
C GLN A 51 18.80 5.75 0.37
N GLN A 52 19.95 5.12 0.61
CA GLN A 52 20.06 3.67 0.72
C GLN A 52 20.32 3.30 2.18
N GLN A 53 19.65 2.26 2.66
CA GLN A 53 19.91 1.67 3.97
C GLN A 53 19.67 0.17 3.98
N TYR A 54 20.27 -0.51 4.96
CA TYR A 54 19.97 -1.92 5.24
C TYR A 54 18.91 -1.98 6.33
N ALA A 55 17.75 -2.56 6.02
CA ALA A 55 16.64 -2.73 6.94
C ALA A 55 16.89 -3.98 7.79
N GLY A 56 17.45 -3.80 8.99
CA GLY A 56 17.88 -4.92 9.84
C GLY A 56 16.75 -5.87 10.28
N CYS A 57 15.51 -5.40 10.31
CA CYS A 57 14.35 -6.21 10.70
C CYS A 57 13.87 -7.16 9.59
N THR A 58 14.02 -6.78 8.32
CA THR A 58 13.65 -7.62 7.17
C THR A 58 14.86 -8.27 6.51
N GLY A 59 16.07 -7.79 6.83
CA GLY A 59 17.32 -8.28 6.24
C GLY A 59 17.56 -7.80 4.81
N ASN A 60 16.86 -6.76 4.36
CA ASN A 60 16.85 -6.30 2.96
C ASN A 60 17.49 -4.93 2.77
N TYR A 61 17.74 -4.56 1.51
CA TYR A 61 18.14 -3.20 1.14
C TYR A 61 16.93 -2.34 0.79
N GLU A 62 16.81 -1.19 1.46
CA GLU A 62 15.80 -0.17 1.20
C GLU A 62 16.44 1.02 0.46
N TYR A 63 15.70 1.54 -0.50
CA TYR A 63 15.99 2.76 -1.23
C TYR A 63 14.83 3.72 -1.08
N SER A 64 15.08 4.94 -0.66
CA SER A 64 14.04 5.94 -0.46
C SER A 64 14.29 7.22 -1.24
N ALA A 65 13.19 7.88 -1.58
CA ALA A 65 13.18 9.16 -2.24
C ALA A 65 11.95 9.96 -1.85
N GLN A 66 12.11 11.27 -1.83
CA GLN A 66 11.05 12.19 -1.48
C GLN A 66 10.99 13.35 -2.46
N THR A 67 9.76 13.76 -2.76
CA THR A 67 9.41 14.99 -3.48
C THR A 67 8.49 15.81 -2.58
N ALA A 68 8.11 17.02 -3.01
CA ALA A 68 7.17 17.84 -2.25
C ALA A 68 5.80 17.16 -1.98
N LYS A 69 5.39 16.19 -2.83
CA LYS A 69 4.07 15.53 -2.73
C LYS A 69 4.13 14.04 -2.43
N LYS A 70 5.28 13.39 -2.62
CA LYS A 70 5.42 11.94 -2.54
C LYS A 70 6.62 11.54 -1.69
N ALA A 71 6.46 10.54 -0.85
CA ALA A 71 7.55 9.83 -0.19
C ALA A 71 7.47 8.37 -0.63
N LEU A 72 8.59 7.82 -1.09
CA LEU A 72 8.70 6.44 -1.56
C LEU A 72 9.79 5.74 -0.76
N LYS A 73 9.46 4.56 -0.23
CA LYS A 73 10.42 3.50 0.10
C LYS A 73 10.28 2.39 -0.93
N PHE A 74 11.40 1.81 -1.31
CA PHE A 74 11.52 0.69 -2.24
C PHE A 74 12.44 -0.33 -1.60
N GLU A 75 11.91 -1.48 -1.23
CA GLU A 75 12.65 -2.53 -0.53
C GLU A 75 12.84 -3.74 -1.44
N VAL A 76 14.09 -4.19 -1.55
CA VAL A 76 14.46 -5.30 -2.43
C VAL A 76 14.42 -6.60 -1.65
N PHE A 77 13.45 -7.44 -1.99
CA PHE A 77 13.30 -8.80 -1.49
C PHE A 77 13.98 -9.78 -2.44
N THR A 78 14.74 -10.72 -1.88
CA THR A 78 15.51 -11.70 -2.67
C THR A 78 14.59 -12.64 -3.46
N GLU A 79 13.46 -13.03 -2.89
CA GLU A 79 12.46 -13.90 -3.52
C GLU A 79 11.82 -13.26 -4.76
N ASP A 80 11.79 -11.93 -4.83
CA ASP A 80 11.27 -11.18 -5.98
C ASP A 80 12.32 -11.04 -7.11
N ASN A 81 13.57 -11.45 -6.85
CA ASN A 81 14.72 -11.30 -7.74
C ASN A 81 15.61 -12.56 -7.83
N PRO A 82 15.06 -13.75 -8.15
CA PRO A 82 15.82 -15.01 -8.18
C PRO A 82 16.98 -15.04 -9.19
N GLN A 83 16.98 -14.12 -10.16
CA GLN A 83 18.06 -13.94 -11.13
C GLN A 83 19.32 -13.30 -10.53
N VAL A 84 19.21 -12.57 -9.42
CA VAL A 84 20.35 -11.91 -8.77
C VAL A 84 21.11 -12.94 -7.94
N LYS A 85 22.40 -13.11 -8.24
CA LYS A 85 23.27 -14.12 -7.58
C LYS A 85 24.19 -13.55 -6.53
N SER A 86 24.32 -12.23 -6.45
CA SER A 86 25.17 -11.54 -5.48
C SER A 86 24.46 -10.32 -4.92
N GLU A 87 24.39 -10.22 -3.60
CA GLU A 87 23.89 -9.04 -2.89
C GLU A 87 24.74 -7.79 -3.11
N SER A 88 25.97 -7.93 -3.63
CA SER A 88 26.85 -6.80 -3.91
C SER A 88 26.20 -5.79 -4.84
N ILE A 89 25.33 -6.22 -5.75
CA ILE A 89 24.60 -5.34 -6.67
C ILE A 89 23.71 -4.36 -5.90
N TYR A 90 23.10 -4.81 -4.80
CA TYR A 90 22.29 -3.94 -3.95
C TYR A 90 23.21 -2.97 -3.23
N LYS A 91 24.23 -3.48 -2.51
CA LYS A 91 25.20 -2.64 -1.77
C LYS A 91 25.84 -1.53 -2.61
N GLN A 92 26.11 -1.79 -3.89
CA GLN A 92 26.81 -0.88 -4.80
C GLN A 92 25.87 0.02 -5.62
N SER A 93 24.57 -0.24 -5.59
CA SER A 93 23.57 0.64 -6.21
C SER A 93 23.24 1.79 -5.28
N HIS A 94 23.28 3.02 -5.79
CA HIS A 94 22.97 4.25 -5.04
C HIS A 94 21.86 5.06 -5.69
N SER A 95 21.22 4.53 -6.73
CA SER A 95 20.07 5.14 -7.40
C SER A 95 19.12 4.10 -8.00
N PHE A 96 17.86 4.48 -8.21
CA PHE A 96 16.89 3.63 -8.91
C PHE A 96 17.30 3.33 -10.35
N GLN A 97 18.07 4.22 -10.99
CA GLN A 97 18.59 3.99 -12.33
C GLN A 97 19.63 2.85 -12.35
N GLN A 98 20.51 2.79 -11.36
CA GLN A 98 21.50 1.71 -11.23
C GLN A 98 20.84 0.37 -10.91
N LEU A 99 19.75 0.38 -10.13
CA LEU A 99 18.95 -0.83 -9.87
C LEU A 99 18.27 -1.37 -11.13
N GLY A 100 17.88 -0.49 -12.07
CA GLY A 100 17.39 -0.88 -13.38
C GLY A 100 16.17 -1.81 -13.31
N ALA A 101 16.37 -3.08 -13.69
CA ALA A 101 15.31 -4.10 -13.72
C ALA A 101 15.09 -4.82 -12.38
N ILE A 102 15.91 -4.55 -11.35
CA ILE A 102 15.71 -5.11 -10.01
C ILE A 102 14.33 -4.71 -9.50
N LYS A 103 13.58 -5.72 -9.05
CA LYS A 103 12.26 -5.54 -8.47
C LYS A 103 12.36 -5.23 -7.00
N GLY A 104 11.40 -4.48 -6.51
CA GLY A 104 11.24 -4.23 -5.09
C GLY A 104 9.79 -3.94 -4.77
N ARG A 105 9.47 -4.14 -3.50
CA ARG A 105 8.19 -3.76 -2.94
C ARG A 105 8.19 -2.27 -2.65
N VAL A 106 7.04 -1.64 -2.75
CA VAL A 106 6.90 -0.20 -2.52
C VAL A 106 6.08 0.13 -1.29
N TRP A 107 6.54 1.14 -0.56
CA TRP A 107 5.70 1.91 0.35
C TRP A 107 5.70 3.35 -0.15
N LEU A 108 4.59 3.73 -0.77
CA LEU A 108 4.39 5.03 -1.38
C LEU A 108 3.35 5.82 -0.59
N SER A 109 3.73 6.99 -0.11
CA SER A 109 2.83 7.99 0.47
C SER A 109 2.66 9.15 -0.51
N MET A 110 1.42 9.50 -0.85
CA MET A 110 1.09 10.61 -1.75
C MET A 110 0.14 11.60 -1.07
N ASN A 111 0.54 12.86 -1.00
CA ASN A 111 -0.30 13.97 -0.56
C ASN A 111 -0.98 14.62 -1.76
N PHE A 112 -2.29 14.82 -1.67
CA PHE A 112 -3.08 15.46 -2.72
C PHE A 112 -3.19 16.96 -2.50
N SER A 113 -2.91 17.72 -3.56
CA SER A 113 -3.25 19.13 -3.64
C SER A 113 -4.69 19.33 -4.11
N LYS A 114 -5.20 20.57 -4.14
CA LYS A 114 -6.54 20.90 -4.66
C LYS A 114 -6.84 20.31 -6.05
N ASN A 115 -5.83 20.26 -6.94
CA ASN A 115 -5.93 19.74 -8.31
C ASN A 115 -4.93 18.60 -8.53
N PRO A 116 -5.21 17.39 -8.03
CA PRO A 116 -4.30 16.26 -8.20
C PRO A 116 -4.28 15.80 -9.67
N GLN A 117 -3.12 15.32 -10.13
CA GLN A 117 -2.90 14.92 -11.53
C GLN A 117 -2.70 13.41 -11.66
N GLU A 118 -2.57 12.72 -10.53
CA GLU A 118 -2.41 11.29 -10.44
C GLU A 118 -3.61 10.56 -11.04
N GLN A 119 -3.37 9.60 -11.91
CA GLN A 119 -4.41 8.71 -12.41
C GLN A 119 -4.35 7.43 -11.58
N ILE A 120 -5.37 7.19 -10.76
CA ILE A 120 -5.41 6.01 -9.89
C ILE A 120 -6.58 5.15 -10.33
N SER A 121 -6.35 3.84 -10.49
CA SER A 121 -7.41 2.86 -10.75
C SER A 121 -7.28 1.68 -9.82
N LEU A 122 -8.39 1.27 -9.22
CA LEU A 122 -8.50 0.14 -8.28
C LEU A 122 -9.43 -0.90 -8.91
N ASP A 123 -8.95 -2.12 -9.14
CA ASP A 123 -9.71 -3.17 -9.87
C ASP A 123 -10.33 -2.66 -11.18
N GLY A 124 -9.53 -1.91 -11.94
CA GLY A 124 -9.91 -1.31 -13.22
C GLY A 124 -10.84 -0.10 -13.11
N LYS A 125 -11.38 0.23 -11.93
CA LYS A 125 -12.22 1.41 -11.71
C LYS A 125 -11.34 2.62 -11.43
N LYS A 126 -11.47 3.65 -12.25
CA LYS A 126 -10.76 4.92 -12.05
C LYS A 126 -11.27 5.61 -10.79
N LEU A 127 -10.36 6.03 -9.92
CA LEU A 127 -10.64 6.85 -8.76
C LEU A 127 -10.71 8.32 -9.19
N SER A 128 -11.91 8.88 -9.13
CA SER A 128 -12.15 10.28 -9.49
C SER A 128 -11.63 11.20 -8.40
N LEU A 129 -10.58 11.98 -8.71
CA LEU A 129 -10.03 12.97 -7.82
C LEU A 129 -10.57 14.38 -8.13
N PRO A 130 -10.88 15.22 -7.12
CA PRO A 130 -10.75 14.97 -5.68
C PRO A 130 -11.74 13.92 -5.18
N TYR A 131 -11.26 13.01 -4.35
CA TYR A 131 -12.03 11.88 -3.83
C TYR A 131 -12.58 12.21 -2.43
N SER A 132 -13.84 11.84 -2.17
CA SER A 132 -14.54 12.21 -0.93
C SER A 132 -14.77 11.00 -0.02
N LEU A 133 -14.95 11.25 1.28
CA LEU A 133 -15.36 10.23 2.24
C LEU A 133 -16.69 9.58 1.85
N ALA A 134 -17.64 10.35 1.31
CA ALA A 134 -18.91 9.81 0.84
C ALA A 134 -18.75 8.83 -0.34
N GLN A 135 -17.78 9.09 -1.22
CA GLN A 135 -17.44 8.15 -2.29
C GLN A 135 -16.73 6.92 -1.73
N PHE A 136 -15.80 7.10 -0.79
CA PHE A 136 -15.14 5.99 -0.10
C PHE A 136 -16.14 5.06 0.61
N GLN A 137 -17.15 5.62 1.29
CA GLN A 137 -18.22 4.85 1.94
C GLN A 137 -19.04 4.01 0.95
N LYS A 138 -19.19 4.48 -0.30
CA LYS A 138 -19.88 3.75 -1.36
C LYS A 138 -18.99 2.65 -1.95
N ASP A 139 -17.73 2.97 -2.21
CA ASP A 139 -16.80 2.05 -2.87
C ASP A 139 -16.31 0.95 -1.91
N PHE A 140 -16.14 1.29 -0.62
CA PHE A 140 -15.57 0.43 0.43
C PHE A 140 -16.37 0.51 1.74
N PRO A 141 -17.61 -0.01 1.77
CA PRO A 141 -18.52 0.16 2.91
C PRO A 141 -18.03 -0.51 4.21
N GLN A 142 -17.26 -1.61 4.14
CA GLN A 142 -16.71 -2.27 5.33
C GLN A 142 -15.52 -1.48 5.88
N SER A 143 -14.62 -1.04 5.01
CA SER A 143 -13.48 -0.20 5.36
C SER A 143 -13.86 1.19 5.86
N ALA A 144 -15.08 1.65 5.59
CA ALA A 144 -15.59 2.94 6.02
C ALA A 144 -16.44 2.87 7.31
N GLN A 145 -16.66 1.69 7.89
CA GLN A 145 -17.46 1.54 9.11
C GLN A 145 -16.88 2.39 10.26
N GLY A 146 -17.71 3.25 10.84
CA GLY A 146 -17.30 4.14 11.93
C GLY A 146 -16.35 5.27 11.53
N LEU A 147 -16.03 5.43 10.24
CA LEU A 147 -15.07 6.43 9.77
C LEU A 147 -15.64 7.85 9.87
N LYS A 148 -14.89 8.73 10.54
CA LYS A 148 -15.22 10.16 10.69
C LYS A 148 -14.62 11.00 9.56
N PRO A 149 -15.10 12.24 9.33
CA PRO A 149 -14.56 13.15 8.31
C PRO A 149 -13.05 13.41 8.36
N ASN A 150 -12.44 13.28 9.54
CA ASN A 150 -10.98 13.40 9.77
C ASN A 150 -10.37 12.03 10.14
N GLY A 151 -10.74 11.00 9.38
CA GLY A 151 -10.39 9.61 9.66
C GLY A 151 -9.43 8.99 8.65
N LYS A 152 -8.96 7.78 8.98
CA LYS A 152 -8.19 6.91 8.08
C LYS A 152 -8.98 5.63 7.79
N GLY A 153 -9.25 5.35 6.53
CA GLY A 153 -9.82 4.10 6.06
C GLY A 153 -8.74 3.20 5.46
N THR A 154 -8.85 1.89 5.66
CA THR A 154 -7.88 0.91 5.15
C THR A 154 -8.55 -0.08 4.22
N VAL A 155 -7.95 -0.35 3.06
CA VAL A 155 -8.41 -1.38 2.10
C VAL A 155 -7.25 -2.34 1.88
N LEU A 156 -7.47 -3.64 2.02
CA LEU A 156 -6.43 -4.65 1.82
C LEU A 156 -6.11 -4.82 0.33
N ILE A 157 -4.88 -5.19 0.03
CA ILE A 157 -4.47 -5.65 -1.30
C ILE A 157 -4.29 -7.16 -1.19
N ILE A 158 -5.16 -7.92 -1.84
CA ILE A 158 -5.14 -9.40 -1.82
C ILE A 158 -5.02 -9.86 -3.27
N LEU A 159 -3.87 -10.43 -3.62
CA LEU A 159 -3.63 -10.95 -4.96
C LEU A 159 -4.49 -12.21 -5.19
N PRO A 160 -4.83 -12.53 -6.46
CA PRO A 160 -5.60 -13.72 -6.77
C PRO A 160 -5.02 -15.02 -6.18
N ALA A 161 -3.68 -15.12 -6.11
CA ALA A 161 -2.97 -16.26 -5.54
C ALA A 161 -3.15 -16.38 -4.00
N GLU A 162 -3.46 -15.28 -3.32
CA GLU A 162 -3.59 -15.21 -1.86
C GLU A 162 -5.04 -15.38 -1.39
N LEU A 163 -6.01 -15.24 -2.30
CA LEU A 163 -7.45 -15.28 -1.97
C LEU A 163 -7.87 -16.53 -1.20
N LYS A 164 -7.27 -17.69 -1.51
CA LYS A 164 -7.57 -18.93 -0.78
C LYS A 164 -7.15 -18.81 0.69
N ASN A 165 -5.92 -18.35 0.93
CA ASN A 165 -5.37 -18.19 2.28
C ASN A 165 -6.14 -17.11 3.04
N TYR A 166 -6.42 -15.98 2.41
CA TYR A 166 -7.23 -14.91 3.00
C TYR A 166 -8.61 -15.39 3.47
N ARG A 167 -9.29 -16.23 2.67
CA ARG A 167 -10.60 -16.79 3.07
C ARG A 167 -10.52 -17.78 4.23
N GLN A 168 -9.40 -18.50 4.34
CA GLN A 168 -9.20 -19.49 5.40
C GLN A 168 -8.72 -18.86 6.70
N GLN A 169 -7.87 -17.84 6.61
CA GLN A 169 -7.18 -17.20 7.73
C GLN A 169 -7.15 -15.68 7.55
N PRO A 170 -8.31 -14.99 7.58
CA PRO A 170 -8.37 -13.55 7.32
C PRO A 170 -7.62 -12.72 8.37
N ALA A 171 -7.48 -13.23 9.60
CA ALA A 171 -6.72 -12.59 10.68
C ALA A 171 -5.21 -12.47 10.39
N ASP A 172 -4.68 -13.26 9.46
CA ASP A 172 -3.28 -13.15 9.04
C ASP A 172 -3.06 -11.98 8.06
N PHE A 173 -4.15 -11.35 7.59
CA PHE A 173 -4.15 -10.26 6.63
C PHE A 173 -4.61 -8.96 7.27
N GLU A 174 -3.86 -8.50 8.27
CA GLU A 174 -4.16 -7.26 8.98
C GLU A 174 -3.11 -6.17 8.70
N ALA A 175 -3.58 -4.96 8.44
CA ALA A 175 -2.69 -3.80 8.39
C ALA A 175 -2.15 -3.48 9.80
N PRO A 176 -0.87 -3.08 9.95
CA PRO A 176 0.04 -2.66 8.88
C PRO A 176 0.88 -3.79 8.25
N TYR A 177 0.69 -5.05 8.65
CA TYR A 177 1.50 -6.20 8.26
C TYR A 177 1.04 -6.90 6.98
N ALA A 178 -0.11 -6.52 6.43
CA ALA A 178 -0.57 -6.95 5.12
C ALA A 178 -0.39 -5.84 4.09
N ALA A 179 -0.34 -6.21 2.81
CA ALA A 179 -0.37 -5.23 1.74
C ALA A 179 -1.70 -4.48 1.79
N HIS A 180 -1.66 -3.14 1.74
CA HIS A 180 -2.84 -2.32 1.95
C HIS A 180 -2.73 -0.94 1.32
N LEU A 181 -3.91 -0.31 1.17
CA LEU A 181 -4.10 1.09 0.93
C LEU A 181 -4.58 1.78 2.20
N ALA A 182 -4.02 2.95 2.52
CA ALA A 182 -4.53 3.80 3.58
C ALA A 182 -5.02 5.14 3.01
N PHE A 183 -6.32 5.39 3.15
CA PHE A 183 -7.00 6.61 2.72
C PHE A 183 -7.16 7.54 3.91
N GLN A 184 -6.46 8.68 3.93
CA GLN A 184 -6.56 9.66 4.99
C GLN A 184 -7.39 10.86 4.54
N PHE A 185 -8.48 11.11 5.27
CA PHE A 185 -9.43 12.18 5.00
C PHE A 185 -9.24 13.34 5.97
N GLU A 186 -9.50 14.55 5.46
CA GLU A 186 -9.64 15.76 6.26
C GLU A 186 -10.85 16.53 5.74
N ASN A 187 -11.76 16.88 6.65
CA ASN A 187 -13.05 17.51 6.35
C ASN A 187 -13.82 16.77 5.25
N GLY A 188 -13.75 15.43 5.25
CA GLY A 188 -14.43 14.57 4.29
C GLY A 188 -13.79 14.51 2.89
N ARG A 189 -12.60 15.09 2.69
CA ARG A 189 -11.83 15.04 1.43
C ARG A 189 -10.56 14.24 1.61
N LEU A 190 -10.22 13.41 0.63
CA LEU A 190 -8.97 12.64 0.63
C LEU A 190 -7.78 13.60 0.54
N GLN A 191 -6.93 13.61 1.57
CA GLN A 191 -5.70 14.41 1.61
C GLN A 191 -4.47 13.58 1.31
N LYS A 192 -4.48 12.31 1.69
CA LYS A 192 -3.33 11.43 1.52
C LYS A 192 -3.78 10.01 1.20
N LEU A 193 -3.07 9.38 0.27
CA LEU A 193 -3.17 7.95 -0.01
C LEU A 193 -1.80 7.32 0.21
N GLU A 194 -1.77 6.25 0.99
CA GLU A 194 -0.61 5.38 1.12
C GLU A 194 -0.88 4.05 0.43
N ILE A 195 0.13 3.53 -0.26
CA ILE A 195 0.17 2.18 -0.84
C ILE A 195 1.34 1.48 -0.17
N ASN A 196 1.09 0.39 0.57
CA ASN A 196 2.14 -0.40 1.20
C ASN A 196 2.03 -1.84 0.71
N GLN A 197 3.07 -2.36 0.05
CA GLN A 197 3.17 -3.72 -0.43
C GLN A 197 3.74 -4.69 0.62
N ASN A 198 3.25 -4.59 1.87
CA ASN A 198 3.76 -5.37 3.00
C ASN A 198 5.26 -5.11 3.30
N ILE A 199 5.64 -3.84 3.30
CA ILE A 199 6.86 -3.38 3.96
C ILE A 199 6.48 -3.09 5.41
N ALA A 200 6.87 -3.99 6.29
CA ALA A 200 6.54 -3.96 7.71
C ALA A 200 7.74 -3.48 8.56
N CYS A 201 8.42 -2.41 8.11
CA CYS A 201 9.47 -1.65 8.79
C CYS A 201 9.68 -0.28 8.09
#